data_AF-A0A7S2IM81-F1
#
_entry.id   AF-A0A7S2IM81-F1
#
_cell.length_a   1.000
_cell.length_b   1.000
_cell.length_c   1.000
_cell.angle_alpha   90.00
_cell.angle_beta   90.00
_cell.angle_gamma   90.00
#
_symmetry.space_group_name_H-M   'P 1'
#
loop_
_entity.id
_entity.type
_entity.pdbx_description
1 polymer ?
#
loop_
_entity_poly.entity_id
_entity_poly.type
_entity_poly.pdbx_seq_one_letter_code
_entity_poly.pdbx_strand_id
1 'polypeptide(L)'
;PQLRMTVISANKLLAQFGQAMPINNSGFTFNEISYRITQDSCALLISHSGGTFATLNVSNLLKGFTTNLFVVTSEWDTQIARSVRAGKPGDVGKSFRLNSYVFTTFCGCRPAEPVSLTVVATHQLLTQVLLYLMYASRY
;
A
#
# COMPACT_ATOMS: atom_id res chain seq x y z
N PRO A 1 2.22 -22.74 5.55
CA PRO A 1 1.67 -21.74 4.60
C PRO A 1 2.78 -20.84 4.01
N GLN A 2 3.06 -20.96 2.71
CA GLN A 2 4.02 -20.08 2.03
C GLN A 2 3.28 -18.82 1.54
N LEU A 3 3.59 -17.66 2.12
CA LEU A 3 3.11 -16.37 1.66
C LEU A 3 3.88 -15.96 0.39
N ARG A 4 3.16 -15.74 -0.71
CA ARG A 4 3.74 -15.20 -1.95
C ARG A 4 3.81 -13.68 -1.82
N MET A 5 4.98 -13.18 -1.43
CA MET A 5 5.25 -11.74 -1.31
C MET A 5 6.07 -11.23 -2.48
N THR A 6 5.76 -10.03 -2.96
CA THR A 6 6.49 -9.39 -4.04
C THR A 6 6.60 -7.90 -3.77
N VAL A 7 7.82 -7.38 -3.87
CA VAL A 7 8.10 -5.96 -3.69
C VAL A 7 8.29 -5.33 -5.05
N ILE A 8 7.49 -4.30 -5.35
CA ILE A 8 7.49 -3.64 -6.66
C ILE A 8 7.55 -2.13 -6.45
N SER A 9 8.34 -1.46 -7.28
CA SER A 9 8.37 0.00 -7.32
C SER A 9 7.04 0.55 -7.83
N ALA A 10 6.45 1.51 -7.11
CA ALA A 10 5.24 2.21 -7.53
C ALA A 10 5.40 2.89 -8.90
N ASN A 11 6.61 3.39 -9.23
CA ASN A 11 6.89 3.99 -10.54
C ASN A 11 6.74 2.96 -11.67
N LYS A 12 7.24 1.73 -11.46
CA LYS A 12 7.13 0.66 -12.47
C LYS A 12 5.69 0.22 -12.65
N LEU A 13 4.95 0.08 -11.55
CA LEU A 13 3.55 -0.32 -11.59
C LEU A 13 2.68 0.75 -12.24
N LEU A 14 2.92 2.02 -11.95
CA LEU A 14 2.23 3.15 -12.61
C LEU A 14 2.60 3.24 -14.09
N ALA A 15 3.87 3.05 -14.44
CA ALA A 15 4.31 3.04 -15.83
C ALA A 15 3.61 1.94 -16.63
N GLN A 16 3.33 0.79 -16.02
CA GLN A 16 2.72 -0.36 -16.68
C GLN A 16 1.18 -0.29 -16.75
N PHE A 17 0.50 0.07 -15.65
CA PHE A 17 -0.96 0.05 -15.58
C PHE A 17 -1.60 1.44 -15.73
N GLY A 18 -0.83 2.51 -15.61
CA GLY A 18 -1.34 3.89 -15.64
C GLY A 18 -1.38 4.52 -17.04
N GLN A 19 -1.08 3.76 -18.10
CA GLN A 19 -1.04 4.27 -19.47
C GLN A 19 -2.40 4.12 -20.15
N ALA A 20 -2.81 5.14 -20.90
CA ALA A 20 -4.01 5.09 -21.74
C ALA A 20 -3.81 4.25 -23.01
N MET A 21 -2.55 4.07 -23.44
CA MET A 21 -2.19 3.25 -24.60
C MET A 21 -1.31 2.06 -24.17
N PRO A 22 -1.47 0.90 -24.82
CA PRO A 22 -0.66 -0.27 -24.52
C PRO A 22 0.80 -0.01 -24.89
N ILE A 23 1.65 0.14 -23.87
CA ILE A 23 3.09 0.22 -24.03
C ILE A 23 3.71 -1.18 -24.05
N ASN A 24 4.87 -1.31 -24.70
CA ASN A 24 5.56 -2.58 -24.74
C ASN A 24 6.05 -2.96 -23.34
N ASN A 25 5.61 -4.12 -22.83
CA ASN A 25 5.96 -4.60 -21.49
C ASN A 25 7.32 -5.35 -21.45
N SER A 26 8.13 -5.26 -22.51
CA SER A 26 9.45 -5.87 -22.57
C SER A 26 10.35 -5.34 -21.45
N GLY A 27 10.70 -6.20 -20.49
CA GLY A 27 11.53 -5.85 -19.33
C GLY A 27 10.76 -5.65 -18.01
N PHE A 28 9.43 -5.70 -18.03
CA PHE A 28 8.64 -5.76 -16.79
C PHE A 28 8.46 -7.22 -16.36
N THR A 29 8.83 -7.52 -15.11
CA THR A 29 8.63 -8.85 -14.48
C THR A 29 7.18 -9.13 -14.10
N PHE A 30 6.31 -8.13 -14.25
CA PHE A 30 4.90 -8.23 -13.94
C PHE A 30 4.13 -8.48 -15.24
N ASN A 31 3.45 -9.60 -15.35
CA ASN A 31 2.51 -9.89 -16.42
C ASN A 31 1.36 -10.73 -15.84
N GLU A 32 0.24 -10.84 -16.56
CA GLU A 32 -0.95 -11.57 -16.07
C GLU A 32 -0.67 -13.05 -15.74
N ILE A 33 0.37 -13.63 -16.35
CA ILE A 33 0.79 -15.02 -16.16
C ILE A 33 1.65 -15.18 -14.90
N SER A 34 2.47 -14.18 -14.58
CA SER A 34 3.47 -14.19 -13.49
C SER A 34 2.87 -13.68 -12.19
N TYR A 35 2.06 -12.61 -12.28
CA TYR A 35 1.47 -11.94 -11.13
C TYR A 35 0.07 -11.44 -11.45
N ARG A 36 -0.93 -12.12 -10.88
CA ARG A 36 -2.33 -11.74 -10.97
C ARG A 36 -2.79 -11.12 -9.66
N ILE A 37 -3.10 -9.82 -9.69
CA ILE A 37 -3.75 -9.12 -8.57
C ILE A 37 -5.22 -9.51 -8.57
N THR A 38 -5.65 -10.26 -7.56
CA THR A 38 -7.05 -10.64 -7.32
C THR A 38 -7.69 -9.73 -6.28
N GLN A 39 -9.02 -9.81 -6.12
CA GLN A 39 -9.74 -9.08 -5.08
C GLN A 39 -9.28 -9.43 -3.65
N ASP A 40 -8.78 -10.66 -3.45
CA ASP A 40 -8.27 -11.13 -2.16
C ASP A 40 -6.81 -10.73 -1.92
N SER A 41 -6.12 -10.20 -2.94
CA SER A 41 -4.71 -9.82 -2.82
C SER A 41 -4.54 -8.64 -1.87
N CYS A 42 -3.64 -8.75 -0.90
CA CYS A 42 -3.30 -7.66 0.01
C CYS A 42 -2.21 -6.78 -0.61
N ALA A 43 -2.45 -5.46 -0.68
CA ALA A 43 -1.48 -4.49 -1.15
C ALA A 43 -1.03 -3.59 0.00
N LEU A 44 0.27 -3.58 0.30
CA LEU A 44 0.90 -2.69 1.28
C LEU A 44 1.65 -1.58 0.55
N LEU A 45 1.15 -0.35 0.67
CA LEU A 45 1.77 0.86 0.14
C LEU A 45 2.64 1.51 1.21
N ILE A 46 3.84 1.94 0.85
CA ILE A 46 4.77 2.59 1.80
C ILE A 46 5.13 3.97 1.24
N SER A 47 4.84 5.02 2.00
CA SER A 47 5.24 6.38 1.63
C SER A 47 5.39 7.22 2.89
N HIS A 48 6.61 7.64 3.20
CA HIS A 48 6.89 8.43 4.41
C HIS A 48 6.07 9.72 4.45
N SER A 49 6.23 10.60 3.44
CA SER A 49 5.50 11.86 3.37
C SER A 49 4.00 11.69 3.08
N GLY A 50 3.59 10.50 2.64
CA GLY A 50 2.24 10.21 2.17
C GLY A 50 1.76 11.09 1.01
N GLY A 51 2.68 11.80 0.35
CA GLY A 51 2.45 12.67 -0.81
C GLY A 51 3.30 12.30 -2.03
N THR A 52 4.01 11.15 -1.99
CA THR A 52 4.78 10.68 -3.15
C THR A 52 3.82 10.39 -4.31
N PHE A 53 3.99 11.12 -5.41
CA PHE A 53 3.07 11.08 -6.57
C PHE A 53 2.78 9.65 -7.07
N ALA A 54 3.83 8.83 -7.21
CA ALA A 54 3.67 7.48 -7.76
C ALA A 54 2.87 6.55 -6.84
N THR A 55 3.15 6.53 -5.54
CA THR A 55 2.41 5.69 -4.59
C THR A 55 0.98 6.17 -4.42
N LEU A 56 0.74 7.48 -4.47
CA LEU A 56 -0.60 8.05 -4.43
C LEU A 56 -1.42 7.62 -5.66
N ASN A 57 -0.88 7.75 -6.87
CA ASN A 57 -1.60 7.32 -8.08
C ASN A 57 -1.81 5.81 -8.14
N VAL A 58 -0.81 5.03 -7.73
CA VAL A 58 -0.93 3.57 -7.60
C VAL A 58 -1.99 3.20 -6.57
N SER A 59 -2.14 3.94 -5.47
CA SER A 59 -3.21 3.68 -4.49
C SER A 59 -4.59 3.79 -5.13
N ASN A 60 -4.79 4.75 -6.04
CA ASN A 60 -6.05 4.90 -6.77
C ASN A 60 -6.25 3.82 -7.83
N LEU A 61 -5.18 3.45 -8.53
CA LEU A 61 -5.21 2.38 -9.52
C LEU A 61 -5.54 1.02 -8.88
N LEU A 62 -4.90 0.68 -7.75
CA LEU A 62 -5.08 -0.61 -7.09
C LEU A 62 -6.47 -0.81 -6.49
N LYS A 63 -7.21 0.27 -6.20
CA LYS A 63 -8.63 0.17 -5.82
C LYS A 63 -9.49 -0.50 -6.89
N GLY A 64 -9.09 -0.43 -8.17
CA GLY A 64 -9.76 -1.16 -9.25
C GLY A 64 -9.58 -2.67 -9.16
N PHE A 65 -8.51 -3.15 -8.52
CA PHE A 65 -8.12 -4.56 -8.50
C PHE A 65 -8.42 -5.24 -7.16
N THR A 66 -8.15 -4.57 -6.04
CA THR A 66 -8.31 -5.13 -4.69
C THR A 66 -8.99 -4.16 -3.74
N THR A 67 -9.70 -4.70 -2.75
CA THR A 67 -10.24 -3.94 -1.61
C THR A 67 -9.32 -3.94 -0.39
N ASN A 68 -8.30 -4.80 -0.38
CA ASN A 68 -7.41 -5.01 0.76
C ASN A 68 -6.17 -4.12 0.61
N LEU A 69 -6.32 -2.84 0.95
CA LEU A 69 -5.32 -1.79 0.73
C LEU A 69 -4.82 -1.24 2.06
N PHE A 70 -3.55 -1.50 2.36
CA PHE A 70 -2.90 -1.04 3.57
C PHE A 70 -1.86 0.00 3.20
N VAL A 71 -1.74 1.06 4.00
CA VAL A 71 -0.72 2.09 3.76
C VAL A 71 0.07 2.38 5.01
N VAL A 72 1.38 2.56 4.85
CA VAL A 72 2.31 2.98 5.91
C VAL A 72 2.80 4.39 5.61
N THR A 73 2.53 5.32 6.52
CA THR A 73 2.87 6.75 6.39
C THR A 73 3.40 7.34 7.70
N SER A 74 4.03 8.52 7.63
CA SER A 74 4.50 9.21 8.85
C SER A 74 3.35 9.69 9.73
N GLU A 75 2.27 10.16 9.10
CA GLU A 75 1.11 10.75 9.76
C GLU A 75 -0.20 10.15 9.26
N TRP A 76 -1.24 10.26 10.10
CA TRP A 76 -2.57 9.75 9.79
C TRP A 76 -3.27 10.53 8.67
N ASP A 77 -3.00 11.83 8.55
CA ASP A 77 -3.73 12.72 7.66
C ASP A 77 -2.97 13.09 6.39
N THR A 78 -2.38 12.08 5.74
CA THR A 78 -1.69 12.26 4.47
C THR A 78 -2.63 12.06 3.26
N GLN A 79 -2.24 12.57 2.10
CA GLN A 79 -3.05 12.45 0.87
C GLN A 79 -3.31 10.99 0.50
N ILE A 80 -2.30 10.12 0.65
CA ILE A 80 -2.46 8.68 0.40
C ILE A 80 -3.34 8.00 1.44
N ALA A 81 -3.26 8.40 2.72
CA ALA A 81 -4.14 7.89 3.77
C ALA A 81 -5.60 8.28 3.52
N ARG A 82 -5.85 9.52 3.09
CA ARG A 82 -7.19 9.96 2.66
C ARG A 82 -7.67 9.18 1.44
N SER A 83 -6.80 8.94 0.46
CA SER A 83 -7.11 8.12 -0.71
C SER A 83 -7.54 6.71 -0.29
N VAL A 84 -6.75 6.01 0.52
CA VAL A 84 -7.05 4.64 0.94
C VAL A 84 -8.33 4.56 1.77
N ARG A 85 -8.55 5.53 2.68
CA ARG A 85 -9.79 5.64 3.49
C ARG A 85 -11.03 5.94 2.68
N ALA A 86 -10.92 6.73 1.60
CA ALA A 86 -12.04 7.05 0.73
C ALA A 86 -12.60 5.81 0.01
N GLY A 87 -11.89 4.68 0.03
CA GLY A 87 -12.34 3.43 -0.58
C GLY A 87 -12.45 3.53 -2.10
N LYS A 88 -13.25 2.64 -2.70
CA LYS A 88 -13.57 2.67 -4.13
C LYS A 88 -14.42 3.92 -4.46
N PRO A 89 -14.24 4.55 -5.63
CA PRO A 89 -15.11 5.64 -6.06
C PRO A 89 -16.57 5.17 -6.08
N GLY A 90 -17.42 5.81 -5.28
CA GLY A 90 -18.84 5.46 -5.10
C GLY A 90 -19.20 4.77 -3.78
N ASP A 91 -18.22 4.38 -2.95
CA ASP A 91 -18.44 3.71 -1.65
C ASP A 91 -18.33 4.65 -0.44
N VAL A 92 -18.31 5.96 -0.70
CA VAL A 92 -18.20 7.02 0.30
C VAL A 92 -19.40 6.96 1.26
N GLY A 93 -19.16 6.53 2.50
CA GLY A 93 -20.18 6.48 3.56
C GLY A 93 -20.71 5.09 3.92
N LYS A 94 -20.29 4.01 3.24
CA LYS A 94 -20.63 2.64 3.65
C LYS A 94 -19.56 2.09 4.58
N SER A 95 -19.99 1.73 5.80
CA SER A 95 -19.31 0.97 6.87
C SER A 95 -17.78 0.93 6.83
N PHE A 96 -17.12 1.41 7.89
CA PHE A 96 -15.68 1.21 8.12
C PHE A 96 -15.30 -0.26 7.94
N ARG A 97 -14.70 -0.61 6.80
CA ARG A 97 -14.19 -1.95 6.51
C ARG A 97 -12.72 -1.98 6.89
N LEU A 98 -12.33 -2.94 7.74
CA LEU A 98 -10.94 -3.21 8.12
C LEU A 98 -10.02 -3.52 6.93
N ASN A 99 -10.59 -3.66 5.72
CA ASN A 99 -9.87 -3.94 4.48
C ASN A 99 -9.00 -2.77 4.01
N SER A 100 -9.24 -1.54 4.49
CA SER A 100 -8.43 -0.37 4.16
C SER A 100 -7.89 0.30 5.42
N TYR A 101 -6.63 0.05 5.79
CA TYR A 101 -6.05 0.55 7.05
C TYR A 101 -4.78 1.38 6.84
N VAL A 102 -4.64 2.43 7.66
CA VAL A 102 -3.51 3.36 7.66
C VAL A 102 -2.66 3.07 8.89
N PHE A 103 -1.43 2.62 8.67
CA PHE A 103 -0.41 2.43 9.67
C PHE A 103 0.44 3.70 9.75
N THR A 104 0.52 4.29 10.93
CA THR A 104 1.29 5.51 11.15
C THR A 104 2.56 5.20 11.93
N THR A 105 3.69 5.67 11.43
CA THR A 105 4.98 5.57 12.14
C THR A 105 5.18 6.69 13.15
N PHE A 106 4.27 7.67 13.22
CA PHE A 106 4.28 8.81 14.15
C PHE A 106 5.55 9.67 14.12
N CYS A 107 6.33 9.59 13.03
CA CYS A 107 7.54 10.39 12.84
C CYS A 107 7.26 11.82 12.35
N GLY A 108 5.98 12.22 12.27
CA GLY A 108 5.57 13.60 12.00
C GLY A 108 5.80 14.08 10.56
N CYS A 109 5.60 15.39 10.34
CA CYS A 109 5.61 16.04 9.02
C CYS A 109 6.98 16.57 8.58
N ARG A 110 8.06 16.32 9.34
CA ARG A 110 9.36 16.91 9.03
C ARG A 110 9.93 16.34 7.73
N PRO A 111 10.23 17.19 6.72
CA PRO A 111 10.56 16.74 5.37
C PRO A 111 11.96 16.12 5.22
N ALA A 112 12.69 15.87 6.31
CA ALA A 112 14.07 15.39 6.27
C ALA A 112 14.51 14.65 7.55
N GLU A 113 13.73 13.68 8.04
CA GLU A 113 14.31 12.72 9.00
C GLU A 113 15.05 11.62 8.24
N PRO A 114 16.18 11.11 8.77
CA PRO A 114 16.96 10.09 8.10
C PRO A 114 16.10 8.86 7.81
N VAL A 115 16.19 8.34 6.57
CA VAL A 115 15.46 7.14 6.07
C VAL A 115 15.53 5.95 7.04
N SER A 116 16.60 5.87 7.84
CA SER A 116 16.76 4.87 8.90
C SER A 116 15.67 4.92 9.97
N LEU A 117 15.21 6.10 10.39
CA LEU A 117 14.14 6.22 11.38
C LEU A 117 12.81 5.69 10.84
N THR A 118 12.48 6.00 9.59
CA THR A 118 11.27 5.47 8.96
C THR A 118 11.32 3.95 8.79
N VAL A 119 12.48 3.40 8.43
CA VAL A 119 12.67 1.94 8.30
C VAL A 119 12.54 1.26 9.65
N VAL A 120 13.17 1.78 10.71
CA VAL A 120 13.08 1.22 12.06
C VAL A 120 11.64 1.31 12.59
N ALA A 121 10.96 2.44 12.39
CA ALA A 121 9.57 2.59 12.81
C ALA A 121 8.62 1.66 12.04
N THR A 122 8.85 1.47 10.73
CA THR A 122 8.10 0.51 9.90
C THR A 122 8.37 -0.92 10.34
N HIS A 123 9.63 -1.27 10.59
CA HIS A 123 10.03 -2.59 11.08
C HIS A 123 9.39 -2.88 12.44
N GLN A 124 9.42 -1.92 13.37
CA GLN A 124 8.82 -2.05 14.68
C GLN A 124 7.29 -2.21 14.57
N LEU A 125 6.63 -1.41 13.72
CA LEU A 125 5.19 -1.51 13.51
C LEU A 125 4.80 -2.86 12.91
N LEU A 126 5.49 -3.32 11.86
CA LEU A 126 5.22 -4.62 11.25
C LEU A 126 5.50 -5.77 12.22
N THR A 127 6.51 -5.63 13.08
CA THR A 127 6.80 -6.60 14.14
C THR A 127 5.66 -6.64 15.15
N GLN A 128 5.13 -5.49 15.58
CA GLN A 128 3.99 -5.44 16.50
C GLN A 128 2.72 -6.01 15.88
N VAL A 129 2.44 -5.73 14.61
CA VAL A 129 1.30 -6.31 13.88
C VAL A 129 1.46 -7.83 13.75
N LEU A 130 2.67 -8.31 13.44
CA LEU A 130 2.96 -9.73 13.36
C LEU A 130 2.77 -10.42 14.71
N LEU A 131 3.32 -9.85 15.79
CA LEU A 131 3.17 -10.39 17.15
C LEU A 131 1.70 -10.42 17.57
N TYR A 132 0.93 -9.38 17.27
CA TYR A 132 -0.50 -9.34 17.52
C TYR A 132 -1.25 -10.43 16.77
N LEU A 133 -0.97 -10.61 15.47
CA LEU A 133 -1.58 -11.66 14.65
C LEU A 133 -1.20 -13.07 15.14
N MET A 134 0.05 -13.29 15.53
CA MET A 134 0.49 -14.57 16.09
C MET A 134 -0.15 -14.90 17.44
N TYR A 135 -0.38 -13.87 18.27
CA TYR A 135 -1.12 -14.04 19.52
C TYR A 135 -2.60 -14.35 19.26
N ALA A 136 -3.23 -13.60 18.36
CA ALA A 136 -4.62 -13.78 17.98
C ALA A 136 -4.89 -15.11 17.28
N SER A 137 -3.93 -15.69 16.54
CA SER A 137 -4.10 -16.99 15.86
C SER A 137 -3.83 -18.21 16.74
N ARG A 138 -3.40 -18.00 18.00
CA ARG A 138 -3.17 -19.09 18.97
C ARG A 138 -4.43 -19.43 19.78
N TYR A 139 -5.48 -18.65 19.63
CA TYR A 139 -6.84 -18.88 20.14
C TYR A 139 -7.82 -18.95 18.96
#